data_AF-A0A6A8UAI0-F1
#
_entry.id   AF-A0A6A8UAI0-F1
#
_cell.length_a   1.000
_cell.length_b   1.000
_cell.length_c   1.000
_cell.angle_alpha   90.00
_cell.angle_beta   90.00
_cell.angle_gamma   90.00
#
_symmetry.space_group_name_H-M   'P 1'
#
loop_
_entity.id
_entity.type
_entity.pdbx_description
1 polymer ?
#
loop_
_entity_poly.entity_id
_entity_poly.type
_entity_poly.pdbx_seq_one_letter_code
_entity_poly.pdbx_strand_id
1 'polypeptide(L)'
;MTKEQFEFLYKDVCDWLKFIETKITVLLTFETGLFYFVLKEFVSSRKNCLYYLGIFGTVISLAFLIYTLIPRINKSNTNPFYFMNWADKNFNPTNKIDISKCYENQIRDLAIVAKRKSDMMTKSIVIFILSIIVTIISIL
;
A
#
# COMPACT_ATOMS: atom_id res chain seq x y z
N MET A 1 -20.34 -18.78 15.18
CA MET A 1 -19.06 -19.16 14.54
C MET A 1 -18.21 -19.89 15.56
N THR A 2 -17.57 -20.99 15.18
CA THR A 2 -16.59 -21.69 16.03
C THR A 2 -15.24 -20.96 16.00
N LYS A 3 -14.38 -21.17 17.01
CA LYS A 3 -13.04 -20.56 17.10
C LYS A 3 -12.20 -20.80 15.84
N GLU A 4 -12.30 -21.99 15.26
CA GLU A 4 -11.63 -22.39 14.02
C GLU A 4 -12.06 -21.55 12.81
N GLN A 5 -13.34 -21.15 12.73
CA GLN A 5 -13.85 -20.31 11.64
C GLN A 5 -13.27 -18.88 11.71
N PHE A 6 -13.10 -18.34 12.91
CA PHE A 6 -12.48 -17.02 13.10
C PHE A 6 -10.98 -17.04 12.79
N GLU A 7 -10.28 -18.10 13.18
CA GLU A 7 -8.85 -18.27 12.89
C GLU A 7 -8.60 -18.44 11.38
N PHE A 8 -9.46 -19.20 10.70
CA PHE A 8 -9.41 -19.32 9.24
C PHE A 8 -9.66 -17.97 8.56
N LEU A 9 -10.70 -17.24 8.97
CA LEU A 9 -11.03 -15.93 8.39
C LEU A 9 -9.91 -14.91 8.64
N TYR A 10 -9.30 -14.93 9.82
CA TYR A 10 -8.13 -14.09 10.13
C TYR A 10 -6.96 -14.40 9.21
N LYS A 11 -6.63 -15.68 9.01
CA LYS A 11 -5.55 -16.10 8.11
C LYS A 11 -5.81 -15.69 6.66
N ASP A 12 -7.03 -15.88 6.18
CA ASP A 12 -7.42 -15.47 4.82
C ASP A 12 -7.24 -13.95 4.62
N VAL A 13 -7.70 -13.13 5.57
CA VAL A 13 -7.53 -11.67 5.51
C VAL A 13 -6.04 -11.27 5.60
N CYS A 14 -5.24 -11.99 6.38
CA CYS A 14 -3.79 -11.78 6.43
C CYS A 14 -3.12 -12.06 5.08
N ASP A 15 -3.51 -13.13 4.41
CA ASP A 15 -2.97 -13.51 3.11
C ASP A 15 -3.44 -12.56 2.00
N TRP A 16 -4.69 -12.08 2.07
CA TRP A 16 -5.16 -10.97 1.23
C TRP A 16 -4.34 -9.70 1.39
N LEU A 17 -3.95 -9.35 2.62
CA LEU A 17 -3.13 -8.17 2.86
C LEU A 17 -1.72 -8.33 2.25
N LYS A 18 -1.08 -9.48 2.43
CA LYS A 18 0.22 -9.79 1.80
C LYS A 18 0.13 -9.75 0.28
N PHE A 19 -0.97 -10.23 -0.28
CA PHE A 19 -1.23 -10.17 -1.71
C PHE A 19 -1.33 -8.72 -2.21
N ILE A 20 -2.02 -7.85 -1.48
CA ILE A 20 -2.09 -6.41 -1.79
C ILE A 20 -0.70 -5.76 -1.71
N GLU A 21 0.08 -6.05 -0.68
CA GLU A 21 1.46 -5.55 -0.54
C GLU A 21 2.37 -6.00 -1.67
N THR A 22 2.22 -7.26 -2.10
CA THR A 22 2.95 -7.80 -3.25
C THR A 22 2.58 -7.05 -4.53
N LYS A 23 1.29 -6.79 -4.77
CA LYS A 23 0.84 -6.01 -5.92
C LYS A 23 1.40 -4.58 -5.92
N ILE A 24 1.41 -3.92 -4.77
CA ILE A 24 1.98 -2.58 -4.62
C ILE A 24 3.49 -2.59 -4.92
N THR A 25 4.20 -3.63 -4.49
CA THR A 25 5.65 -3.79 -4.75
C THR A 25 5.95 -4.03 -6.23
N VAL A 26 5.15 -4.88 -6.89
CA VAL A 26 5.26 -5.11 -8.34
C VAL A 26 4.99 -3.81 -9.11
N LEU A 27 3.94 -3.08 -8.72
CA LEU A 27 3.59 -1.80 -9.32
C LEU A 27 4.70 -0.76 -9.12
N LEU A 28 5.30 -0.69 -7.94
CA LEU A 28 6.43 0.20 -7.67
C LEU A 28 7.62 -0.10 -8.58
N THR A 29 7.96 -1.38 -8.75
CA THR A 29 9.04 -1.81 -9.66
C THR A 29 8.73 -1.45 -11.12
N PHE A 30 7.47 -1.61 -11.52
CA PHE A 30 7.04 -1.27 -12.87
C PHE A 30 7.06 0.25 -13.12
N GLU A 31 6.49 1.05 -12.22
CA GLU A 31 6.47 2.52 -12.34
C GLU A 31 7.88 3.11 -12.32
N THR A 32 8.78 2.59 -11.48
CA THR A 32 10.19 3.02 -11.45
C THR A 32 10.91 2.71 -12.76
N GLY A 33 10.67 1.52 -13.35
CA GLY A 33 11.24 1.15 -14.65
C GLY A 33 10.76 2.06 -15.78
N LEU A 34 9.46 2.35 -15.83
CA LEU A 34 8.89 3.28 -16.81
C LEU A 34 9.38 4.72 -16.59
N PHE A 35 9.49 5.17 -15.35
CA PHE A 35 10.03 6.49 -15.03
C PHE A 35 11.46 6.64 -15.54
N TYR A 36 12.31 5.64 -15.33
CA TYR A 36 13.67 5.63 -15.87
C TYR A 36 13.68 5.69 -17.40
N PHE A 37 12.81 4.92 -18.07
CA PHE A 37 12.68 4.95 -19.52
C PHE A 37 12.29 6.35 -20.04
N VAL A 38 11.29 6.98 -19.42
CA VAL A 38 10.83 8.34 -19.76
C VAL A 38 11.93 9.38 -19.58
N LEU A 39 12.70 9.30 -18.49
CA LEU A 39 13.82 10.21 -18.26
C LEU A 39 14.93 10.06 -19.32
N LYS A 40 15.17 8.84 -19.80
CA LYS A 40 16.22 8.54 -20.76
C LYS A 40 15.84 8.92 -22.19
N GLU A 41 14.63 8.61 -22.63
CA GLU A 41 14.21 8.79 -24.03
C GLU A 41 13.91 10.26 -24.36
N PHE A 42 13.33 11.01 -23.41
CA PHE A 42 12.82 12.35 -23.67
C PHE A 42 13.74 13.48 -23.21
N VAL A 43 15.05 13.23 -23.24
CA VAL A 43 16.10 14.21 -22.90
C VAL A 43 16.05 15.46 -23.77
N SER A 44 15.58 15.36 -25.02
CA SER A 44 15.47 16.51 -25.94
C SER A 44 14.35 17.50 -25.58
N SER A 45 13.32 17.09 -24.83
CA SER A 45 12.16 17.95 -24.49
C SER A 45 12.33 18.78 -23.21
N ARG A 46 13.56 18.84 -22.65
CA ARG A 46 13.89 19.55 -21.38
C ARG A 46 13.55 21.05 -21.34
N LYS A 47 13.20 21.66 -22.47
CA LYS A 47 12.77 23.08 -22.53
C LYS A 47 11.28 23.28 -22.26
N ASN A 48 10.47 22.21 -22.30
CA ASN A 48 9.03 22.31 -22.10
C ASN A 48 8.66 22.22 -20.61
N CYS A 49 7.89 23.19 -20.11
CA CYS A 49 7.40 23.19 -18.72
C CYS A 49 6.50 21.97 -18.43
N LEU A 50 5.73 21.51 -19.43
CA LEU A 50 4.85 20.35 -19.31
C LEU A 50 5.61 19.06 -19.01
N TYR A 51 6.84 18.93 -19.53
CA TYR A 51 7.71 17.78 -19.27
C TYR A 51 8.06 17.67 -17.77
N TYR A 52 8.40 18.79 -17.13
CA TYR A 52 8.68 18.83 -15.68
C TYR A 52 7.45 18.54 -14.83
N LEU A 53 6.27 18.98 -15.27
CA LEU A 53 4.99 18.65 -14.64
C LEU A 53 4.72 17.14 -14.67
N GLY A 54 4.97 16.48 -15.80
CA GLY A 54 4.88 15.03 -15.93
C GLY A 54 5.89 14.27 -15.04
N ILE A 55 7.14 14.72 -14.98
CA ILE A 55 8.14 14.16 -14.06
C ILE A 55 7.70 14.33 -12.62
N PHE A 56 7.21 15.50 -12.24
CA PHE A 56 6.78 15.75 -10.87
C PHE A 56 5.61 14.84 -10.47
N GLY A 57 4.65 14.65 -11.37
CA GLY A 57 3.52 13.73 -11.14
C GLY A 57 3.95 12.27 -10.98
N THR A 58 4.92 11.80 -11.78
CA THR A 58 5.47 10.44 -11.62
C THR A 58 6.22 10.27 -10.29
N VAL A 59 6.99 11.27 -9.85
CA VAL A 59 7.63 11.26 -8.52
C VAL A 59 6.59 11.22 -7.40
N ILE A 60 5.49 11.97 -7.51
CA ILE A 60 4.40 11.94 -6.53
C ILE A 60 3.77 10.55 -6.47
N SER A 61 3.51 9.89 -7.61
CA SER A 61 2.99 8.52 -7.65
C SER A 61 3.91 7.56 -6.89
N LEU A 62 5.21 7.59 -7.19
CA LEU A 62 6.19 6.75 -6.51
C LEU A 62 6.22 6.99 -4.99
N ALA A 63 6.14 8.25 -4.56
CA ALA A 63 6.07 8.61 -3.15
C ALA A 63 4.82 8.02 -2.47
N PHE A 64 3.67 8.04 -3.15
CA PHE A 64 2.44 7.42 -2.63
C PHE A 64 2.57 5.90 -2.48
N LEU A 65 3.17 5.19 -3.44
CA LEU A 65 3.40 3.74 -3.33
C LEU A 65 4.34 3.39 -2.17
N ILE A 66 5.47 4.09 -2.06
CA ILE A 66 6.43 3.90 -0.96
C ILE A 66 5.75 4.16 0.39
N TYR A 67 5.02 5.27 0.50
CA TYR A 67 4.27 5.60 1.70
C TYR A 67 3.23 4.53 2.08
N THR A 68 2.61 3.89 1.08
CA THR A 68 1.60 2.83 1.29
C THR A 68 2.21 1.53 1.80
N LEU A 69 3.47 1.25 1.45
CA LEU A 69 4.23 0.11 1.96
C LEU A 69 4.63 0.26 3.44
N ILE A 70 4.78 1.49 3.94
CA ILE A 70 5.17 1.73 5.33
C ILE A 70 4.08 1.22 6.28
N PRO A 71 4.41 0.29 7.20
CA PRO A 71 3.46 -0.18 8.19
C PRO A 71 3.14 0.95 9.18
N ARG A 72 1.87 1.37 9.22
CA ARG A 72 1.38 2.32 10.23
C ARG A 72 0.76 1.55 11.39
N ILE A 73 1.48 1.48 12.50
CA ILE A 73 0.96 0.93 13.76
C ILE A 73 0.24 2.07 14.47
N ASN A 74 -1.10 2.06 14.47
CA ASN A 74 -1.86 2.96 15.33
C ASN A 74 -1.83 2.39 16.76
N LYS A 75 -1.08 3.04 17.66
CA LYS A 75 -0.86 2.56 19.03
C LYS A 75 -2.09 2.70 19.95
N SER A 76 -3.19 3.31 19.50
CA SER A 76 -4.17 3.89 20.43
C SER A 76 -5.42 3.07 20.76
N ASN A 77 -5.64 1.85 20.25
CA ASN A 77 -6.70 1.03 20.84
C ASN A 77 -6.50 -0.47 20.61
N THR A 78 -6.31 -1.19 21.72
CA THR A 78 -6.51 -2.63 21.89
C THR A 78 -6.13 -3.53 20.70
N ASN A 79 -4.82 -3.77 20.62
CA ASN A 79 -4.19 -5.01 20.16
C ASN A 79 -4.36 -5.44 18.68
N PRO A 80 -3.52 -4.92 17.76
CA PRO A 80 -3.45 -5.39 16.40
C PRO A 80 -2.46 -6.56 16.28
N PHE A 81 -2.95 -7.80 16.32
CA PHE A 81 -2.12 -9.00 16.15
C PHE A 81 -1.57 -9.23 14.72
N TYR A 82 -1.66 -8.23 13.85
CA TYR A 82 -0.94 -8.25 12.57
C TYR A 82 0.50 -7.75 12.68
N PHE A 83 0.80 -6.86 13.65
CA PHE A 83 2.14 -6.28 13.82
C PHE A 83 2.86 -6.73 15.10
N MET A 84 2.14 -7.28 16.08
CA MET A 84 2.75 -7.68 17.35
C MET A 84 3.65 -8.90 17.27
N ASN A 85 3.43 -9.82 16.32
CA ASN A 85 4.33 -10.98 16.15
C ASN A 85 5.75 -10.60 15.71
N TRP A 86 5.96 -9.37 15.22
CA TRP A 86 7.30 -8.89 14.85
C TRP A 86 7.93 -7.95 15.88
N ALA A 87 7.13 -7.33 16.76
CA ALA A 87 7.61 -6.20 17.58
C ALA A 87 7.62 -6.45 19.10
N ASP A 88 6.87 -7.41 19.64
CA ASP A 88 6.78 -7.56 21.09
C ASP A 88 6.89 -9.02 21.54
N LYS A 89 8.12 -9.42 21.94
CA LYS A 89 8.42 -10.73 22.51
C LYS A 89 7.79 -10.94 23.90
N ASN A 90 7.26 -9.89 24.52
CA ASN A 90 6.74 -9.93 25.90
C ASN A 90 5.20 -9.93 25.97
N PHE A 91 4.51 -10.05 24.82
CA PHE A 91 3.06 -10.11 24.83
C PHE A 91 2.56 -11.41 25.48
N ASN A 92 1.91 -11.29 26.63
CA ASN A 92 1.33 -12.41 27.37
C ASN A 92 -0.20 -12.25 27.41
N PRO A 93 -0.99 -13.12 26.77
CA PRO A 93 -2.44 -13.01 26.77
C PRO A 93 -2.98 -13.20 28.19
N THR A 94 -3.41 -12.11 28.84
CA THR A 94 -4.06 -12.20 30.15
C THR A 94 -5.40 -12.93 30.02
N ASN A 95 -5.51 -14.04 30.75
CA ASN A 95 -6.66 -14.95 30.76
C ASN A 95 -7.96 -14.25 31.16
N LYS A 96 -8.78 -13.91 30.16
CA LYS A 96 -10.27 -13.79 30.12
C LYS A 96 -10.73 -12.94 28.91
N ILE A 97 -10.03 -13.04 27.78
CA ILE A 97 -10.42 -12.33 26.56
C ILE A 97 -11.44 -13.20 25.83
N ASP A 98 -12.61 -12.63 25.53
CA ASP A 98 -13.58 -13.24 24.61
C ASP A 98 -12.93 -13.30 23.22
N ILE A 99 -12.40 -14.48 22.90
CA ILE A 99 -11.59 -14.76 21.70
C ILE A 99 -12.35 -14.35 20.43
N SER A 100 -13.67 -14.53 20.42
CA SER A 100 -14.53 -14.20 19.28
C SER A 100 -14.52 -12.70 18.95
N LYS A 101 -14.74 -11.84 19.96
CA LYS A 101 -14.70 -10.38 19.82
C LYS A 101 -13.30 -9.87 19.49
N CYS A 102 -12.26 -10.55 19.97
CA CYS A 102 -10.88 -10.18 19.66
C CYS A 102 -10.55 -10.41 18.18
N TYR A 103 -10.93 -11.56 17.62
CA TYR A 103 -10.75 -11.84 16.19
C TYR A 103 -11.60 -10.95 15.30
N GLU A 104 -12.86 -10.69 15.67
CA GLU A 104 -13.74 -9.80 14.89
C GLU A 104 -13.14 -8.39 14.75
N ASN A 105 -12.65 -7.81 15.86
CA ASN A 105 -12.00 -6.50 15.84
C ASN A 105 -10.71 -6.51 15.00
N GLN A 106 -9.89 -7.55 15.11
CA GLN A 106 -8.67 -7.68 14.31
C GLN A 106 -8.95 -7.80 12.81
N ILE A 107 -9.93 -8.62 12.43
CA ILE A 107 -10.35 -8.80 11.04
C ILE A 107 -10.86 -7.47 10.48
N ARG A 108 -11.64 -6.72 11.26
CA ARG A 108 -12.13 -5.39 10.89
C ARG A 108 -10.99 -4.40 10.71
N ASP A 109 -10.02 -4.36 11.62
CA ASP A 109 -8.85 -3.49 11.52
C ASP A 109 -8.01 -3.83 10.28
N LEU A 110 -7.81 -5.12 10.01
CA LEU A 110 -7.10 -5.57 8.82
C LEU A 110 -7.83 -5.20 7.53
N ALA A 111 -9.15 -5.36 7.48
CA ALA A 111 -9.95 -4.95 6.34
C ALA A 111 -9.86 -3.43 6.09
N ILE A 112 -9.81 -2.61 7.14
CA ILE A 112 -9.61 -1.16 7.04
C ILE A 112 -8.24 -0.85 6.44
N VAL A 113 -7.18 -1.53 6.90
CA VAL A 113 -5.83 -1.36 6.36
C VAL A 113 -5.77 -1.79 4.89
N ALA A 114 -6.33 -2.95 4.55
CA ALA A 114 -6.40 -3.47 3.19
C ALA A 114 -7.13 -2.50 2.26
N LYS A 115 -8.29 -2.00 2.66
CA LYS A 115 -9.06 -1.00 1.91
C LYS A 115 -8.24 0.26 1.69
N ARG A 116 -7.60 0.79 2.74
CA ARG A 116 -6.75 1.99 2.63
C ARG A 116 -5.59 1.78 1.66
N LYS A 117 -4.89 0.64 1.74
CA LYS A 117 -3.76 0.32 0.85
C LYS A 117 -4.23 0.21 -0.60
N SER A 118 -5.36 -0.44 -0.84
CA SER A 118 -5.97 -0.53 -2.17
C SER A 118 -6.37 0.84 -2.72
N ASP A 119 -6.98 1.70 -1.91
CA ASP A 119 -7.38 3.05 -2.33
C ASP A 119 -6.18 3.92 -2.74
N MET A 120 -5.09 3.85 -1.96
CA MET A 120 -3.86 4.57 -2.28
C MET A 120 -3.18 4.02 -3.53
N MET A 121 -3.18 2.69 -3.72
CA MET A 121 -2.70 2.06 -4.96
C MET A 121 -3.46 2.60 -6.17
N THR A 122 -4.79 2.62 -6.12
CA THR A 122 -5.63 3.13 -7.22
C THR A 122 -5.32 4.59 -7.54
N LYS A 123 -5.20 5.45 -6.52
CA LYS A 123 -4.84 6.87 -6.71
C LYS A 123 -3.48 7.03 -7.36
N SER A 124 -2.50 6.21 -6.95
CA SER A 124 -1.17 6.20 -7.54
C SER A 124 -1.21 5.89 -9.03
N ILE A 125 -1.91 4.82 -9.41
CA ILE A 125 -2.07 4.42 -10.82
C ILE A 125 -2.68 5.56 -11.64
N VAL A 126 -3.73 6.22 -11.14
CA VAL A 126 -4.37 7.33 -11.84
C VAL A 126 -3.41 8.51 -12.03
N ILE A 127 -2.69 8.90 -10.98
CA ILE A 127 -1.68 9.98 -11.06
C ILE A 127 -0.59 9.61 -12.06
N PHE A 128 -0.12 8.37 -12.04
CA PHE A 128 0.92 7.88 -12.92
C PHE A 128 0.50 7.94 -14.40
N ILE A 129 -0.69 7.46 -14.73
CA ILE A 129 -1.24 7.51 -16.10
C ILE A 129 -1.37 8.96 -16.58
N LEU A 130 -1.93 9.85 -15.75
CA LEU A 130 -2.04 11.28 -16.08
C LEU A 130 -0.66 11.90 -16.33
N SER A 131 0.33 11.54 -15.51
CA SER A 131 1.70 12.04 -15.64
C SER A 131 2.36 11.59 -16.94
N ILE A 132 2.13 10.34 -17.35
CA ILE A 132 2.59 9.83 -18.65
C ILE A 132 1.92 10.59 -19.80
N ILE A 133 0.60 10.80 -19.75
CA ILE A 133 -0.13 11.52 -20.80
C ILE A 133 0.40 12.95 -20.95
N VAL A 134 0.56 13.67 -19.84
CA VAL A 134 1.14 15.03 -19.84
C VAL A 134 2.55 15.02 -20.43
N THR A 135 3.35 14.01 -20.08
CA THR A 135 4.70 13.87 -20.63
C THR A 135 4.65 13.66 -22.14
N ILE A 136 3.80 12.77 -22.65
CA ILE A 136 3.62 12.52 -24.10
C ILE A 136 3.18 13.80 -24.83
N ILE A 137 2.21 14.53 -24.29
CA ILE A 137 1.76 15.81 -24.86
C ILE A 137 2.89 16.84 -24.90
N SER A 138 3.80 16.82 -23.92
CA SER A 138 4.94 17.75 -23.91
C SER A 138 5.99 17.49 -25.01
N ILE A 139 5.94 16.31 -25.63
CA ILE A 139 6.87 15.86 -26.66
C ILE A 139 6.29 16.06 -28.07
N LEU A 140 4.96 16.01 -28.21
CA LEU A 140 4.22 16.40 -29.41
C LEU A 140 4.37 17.90 -29.69
#